data_AF-A0A3D6CUC0-F1
#
_entry.id   AF-A0A3D6CUC0-F1
#
_cell.length_a   1.000
_cell.length_b   1.000
_cell.length_c   1.000
_cell.angle_alpha   90.00
_cell.angle_beta   90.00
_cell.angle_gamma   90.00
#
_symmetry.space_group_name_H-M   'P 1'
#
loop_
_entity.id
_entity.type
_entity.pdbx_description
1 polymer ?
#
loop_
_entity_poly.entity_id
_entity_poly.type
_entity_poly.pdbx_seq_one_letter_code
_entity_poly.pdbx_strand_id
1 'polypeptide(L)'
;MWHAWRRFKRQEDGVAAIEFALIAPIVLILFVGMVNVGFRFYEEARLNQATRETAEAAMFTRNVASLQSVLNAQLASLGPSVGGEPFTGTVSLSCECYDPAHPTQCAGTCANGLPSGISVSIQASLLYRPLFPLLGRTLTLQSKIQVQVR
;
A
#
# COMPACT_ATOMS: atom_id res chain seq x y z
N MET A 1 26.13 -20.91 58.43
CA MET A 1 25.01 -21.00 57.47
C MET A 1 24.13 -19.73 57.40
N TRP A 2 24.28 -18.73 58.29
CA TRP A 2 23.44 -17.51 58.31
C TRP A 2 23.90 -16.34 57.40
N HIS A 3 25.11 -16.40 56.81
CA HIS A 3 25.62 -15.30 55.97
C HIS A 3 25.08 -15.30 54.53
N ALA A 4 24.62 -16.45 54.02
CA ALA A 4 24.10 -16.55 52.64
C ALA A 4 22.76 -15.82 52.47
N TRP A 5 21.90 -15.84 53.49
CA TRP A 5 20.59 -15.18 53.48
C TRP A 5 20.66 -13.65 53.51
N ARG A 6 21.72 -13.09 54.10
CA ARG A 6 21.93 -11.62 54.12
C ARG A 6 22.38 -11.08 52.76
N ARG A 7 23.01 -11.92 51.93
CA ARG A 7 23.47 -11.55 50.59
C ARG A 7 22.33 -11.55 49.56
N PHE A 8 21.27 -12.33 49.80
CA PHE A 8 20.06 -12.36 48.97
C PHE A 8 19.18 -11.11 49.16
N LYS A 9 19.17 -10.53 50.37
CA LYS A 9 18.42 -9.29 50.68
C LYS A 9 19.04 -7.99 50.15
N ARG A 10 20.24 -8.06 49.56
CA ARG A 10 21.00 -6.92 49.03
C ARG A 10 21.42 -7.21 47.60
N GLN A 11 20.48 -7.66 46.78
CA GLN A 11 20.65 -7.83 45.34
C GLN A 11 19.84 -6.74 44.64
N GLU A 12 20.52 -5.65 44.31
CA GLU A 12 19.98 -4.55 43.48
C GLU A 12 19.60 -5.07 42.07
N ASP A 13 20.23 -6.17 41.63
CA ASP A 13 19.93 -6.88 40.39
C ASP A 13 18.46 -7.34 40.27
N GLY A 14 17.83 -7.70 41.39
CA GLY A 14 16.42 -8.14 41.41
C GLY A 14 15.44 -6.99 41.20
N VAL A 15 15.81 -5.77 41.60
CA VAL A 15 14.98 -4.57 41.42
C VAL A 15 14.97 -4.14 39.96
N ALA A 16 16.15 -4.13 39.32
CA ALA A 16 16.27 -3.83 37.89
C ALA A 16 15.48 -4.81 37.01
N ALA A 17 15.45 -6.10 37.38
CA ALA A 17 14.63 -7.10 36.68
C ALA A 17 13.13 -6.81 36.75
N ILE A 18 12.64 -6.31 37.90
CA ILE A 18 11.22 -5.95 38.09
C ILE A 18 10.87 -4.67 37.32
N GLU A 19 11.75 -3.66 37.34
CA GLU A 19 11.56 -2.43 36.57
C GLU A 19 11.47 -2.72 35.06
N PHE A 20 12.36 -3.57 34.54
CA PHE A 20 12.29 -4.02 33.16
C PHE A 20 11.00 -4.78 32.87
N ALA A 21 10.57 -5.69 33.74
CA ALA A 21 9.34 -6.45 33.55
C ALA A 21 8.08 -5.57 33.45
N LEU A 22 8.09 -4.39 34.07
CA LEU A 22 6.99 -3.41 33.99
C LEU A 22 7.04 -2.55 32.72
N ILE A 23 8.24 -2.15 32.28
CA ILE A 23 8.41 -1.25 31.11
C ILE A 23 8.40 -2.02 29.80
N ALA A 24 9.05 -3.19 29.75
CA ALA A 24 9.17 -4.04 28.58
C ALA A 24 7.83 -4.31 27.86
N PRO A 25 6.71 -4.67 28.53
CA PRO A 25 5.45 -4.95 27.81
C PRO A 25 4.94 -3.73 27.05
N ILE A 26 5.08 -2.52 27.59
CA ILE A 26 4.65 -1.29 26.92
C ILE A 26 5.52 -1.04 25.68
N VAL A 27 6.84 -1.16 25.84
CA VAL A 27 7.79 -0.98 24.73
C VAL A 27 7.57 -2.01 23.63
N LEU A 28 7.30 -3.27 23.99
CA LEU A 28 7.01 -4.35 23.03
C LEU A 28 5.71 -4.09 22.26
N ILE A 29 4.64 -3.65 22.91
CA ILE A 29 3.38 -3.29 22.22
C ILE A 29 3.62 -2.14 21.24
N LEU A 30 4.36 -1.11 21.66
CA LEU A 30 4.70 0.02 20.78
C LEU A 30 5.55 -0.43 19.59
N PHE A 31 6.56 -1.27 19.83
CA PHE A 31 7.43 -1.80 18.79
C PHE A 31 6.65 -2.64 17.78
N VAL A 32 5.81 -3.57 18.24
CA VAL A 32 4.95 -4.39 17.36
C VAL A 32 3.97 -3.50 16.56
N GLY A 33 3.40 -2.49 17.21
CA GLY A 33 2.54 -1.50 16.55
C GLY A 33 3.27 -0.76 15.43
N MET A 34 4.50 -0.28 15.70
CA MET A 34 5.35 0.37 14.70
C MET A 34 5.68 -0.56 13.53
N VAL A 35 6.02 -1.82 13.80
CA VAL A 35 6.31 -2.82 12.76
C VAL A 35 5.09 -3.06 11.86
N ASN A 36 3.90 -3.26 12.45
CA ASN A 36 2.66 -3.43 11.69
C ASN A 36 2.39 -2.23 10.75
N VAL A 37 2.55 -1.00 11.26
CA VAL A 37 2.35 0.22 10.48
C VAL A 37 3.42 0.38 9.40
N GLY A 38 4.68 0.07 9.71
CA GLY A 38 5.79 0.12 8.77
C GLY A 38 5.58 -0.79 7.57
N PHE A 39 5.16 -2.04 7.80
CA PHE A 39 4.87 -2.97 6.70
C PHE A 39 3.66 -2.53 5.86
N ARG A 40 2.64 -1.92 6.48
CA ARG A 40 1.54 -1.35 5.72
C ARG A 40 2.03 -0.27 4.76
N PHE A 41 2.82 0.69 5.24
CA PHE A 41 3.38 1.74 4.39
C PHE A 41 4.33 1.20 3.32
N TYR A 42 5.08 0.15 3.64
CA TYR A 42 5.92 -0.54 2.68
C TYR A 42 5.10 -1.10 1.50
N GLU A 43 3.94 -1.72 1.78
CA GLU A 43 3.05 -2.22 0.72
C GLU A 43 2.37 -1.10 -0.07
N GLU A 44 1.95 -0.03 0.59
CA GLU A 44 1.42 1.16 -0.09
C GLU A 44 2.46 1.77 -1.04
N ALA A 45 3.73 1.84 -0.62
CA ALA A 45 4.83 2.34 -1.44
C ALA A 45 5.08 1.44 -2.67
N ARG A 46 5.04 0.11 -2.51
CA ARG A 46 5.16 -0.85 -3.62
C ARG A 46 4.04 -0.71 -4.65
N LEU A 47 2.80 -0.58 -4.19
CA LEU A 47 1.64 -0.31 -5.06
C LEU A 47 1.80 1.02 -5.81
N ASN A 48 2.24 2.07 -5.14
CA ASN A 48 2.48 3.38 -5.74
C ASN A 48 3.60 3.33 -6.79
N GLN A 49 4.67 2.57 -6.54
CA GLN A 49 5.73 2.38 -7.52
C GLN A 49 5.20 1.70 -8.78
N ALA A 50 4.44 0.62 -8.62
CA ALA A 50 3.91 -0.14 -9.75
C ALA A 50 2.93 0.67 -10.62
N THR A 51 2.04 1.41 -9.97
CA THR A 51 1.09 2.29 -10.66
C THR A 51 1.80 3.46 -11.35
N ARG A 52 2.85 4.02 -10.74
CA ARG A 52 3.63 5.13 -11.31
C ARG A 52 4.39 4.73 -12.57
N GLU A 53 5.04 3.57 -12.57
CA GLU A 53 5.72 3.07 -13.77
C GLU A 53 4.73 2.76 -14.90
N THR A 54 3.54 2.22 -14.56
CA THR A 54 2.47 2.02 -15.53
C THR A 54 1.92 3.36 -16.06
N ALA A 55 1.83 4.38 -15.22
CA ALA A 55 1.41 5.72 -15.60
C ALA A 55 2.39 6.40 -16.57
N GLU A 56 3.69 6.16 -16.39
CA GLU A 56 4.72 6.59 -17.33
C GLU A 56 4.55 5.88 -18.69
N ALA A 57 4.30 4.58 -18.70
CA ALA A 57 3.98 3.85 -19.92
C ALA A 57 2.71 4.37 -20.63
N ALA A 58 1.71 4.85 -19.87
CA ALA A 58 0.48 5.43 -20.40
C ALA A 58 0.70 6.75 -21.17
N MET A 59 1.86 7.39 -21.03
CA MET A 59 2.22 8.55 -21.86
C MET A 59 2.55 8.17 -23.30
N PHE A 60 2.97 6.92 -23.55
CA PHE A 60 3.38 6.44 -24.87
C PHE A 60 2.29 5.63 -25.59
N THR A 61 1.33 5.06 -24.86
CA THR A 61 0.27 4.26 -25.44
C THR A 61 -1.06 4.46 -24.72
N ARG A 62 -2.14 4.46 -25.49
CA ARG A 62 -3.53 4.50 -24.99
C ARG A 62 -4.19 3.12 -24.98
N ASN A 63 -3.47 2.08 -25.41
CA ASN A 63 -4.01 0.73 -25.48
C ASN A 63 -4.10 0.15 -24.06
N VAL A 64 -5.34 0.00 -23.57
CA VAL A 64 -5.63 -0.54 -22.23
C VAL A 64 -5.10 -1.95 -22.05
N ALA A 65 -5.15 -2.81 -23.07
CA ALA A 65 -4.62 -4.17 -22.98
C ALA A 65 -3.09 -4.18 -22.82
N SER A 66 -2.40 -3.31 -23.56
CA SER A 66 -0.95 -3.14 -23.40
C SER A 66 -0.60 -2.61 -22.00
N LEU A 67 -1.31 -1.58 -21.53
CA LEU A 67 -1.08 -1.02 -20.19
C LEU A 67 -1.41 -2.01 -19.07
N GLN A 68 -2.46 -2.81 -19.22
CA GLN A 68 -2.78 -3.88 -18.27
C GLN A 68 -1.67 -4.93 -18.23
N SER A 69 -1.05 -5.26 -19.37
CA SER A 69 0.09 -6.19 -19.39
C SER A 69 1.32 -5.63 -18.68
N VAL A 70 1.60 -4.33 -18.83
CA VAL A 70 2.67 -3.62 -18.12
C VAL A 70 2.40 -3.62 -16.61
N LEU A 71 1.17 -3.27 -16.20
CA LEU A 71 0.77 -3.28 -14.80
C LEU A 71 0.93 -4.69 -14.21
N ASN A 72 0.46 -5.72 -14.89
CA ASN A 72 0.55 -7.10 -14.41
C ASN A 72 2.02 -7.56 -14.29
N ALA A 73 2.88 -7.21 -15.25
CA ALA A 73 4.31 -7.52 -15.19
C ALA A 73 4.97 -6.82 -13.99
N GLN A 74 4.59 -5.56 -13.72
CA GLN A 74 5.14 -4.81 -12.60
C GLN A 74 4.60 -5.30 -11.25
N LEU A 75 3.33 -5.69 -11.16
CA LEU A 75 2.80 -6.31 -9.94
C LEU A 75 3.44 -7.68 -9.68
N ALA A 76 3.78 -8.42 -10.73
CA ALA A 76 4.52 -9.68 -10.61
C ALA A 76 5.98 -9.46 -10.17
N SER A 77 6.64 -8.39 -10.64
CA SER A 77 8.02 -8.05 -10.29
C SER A 77 8.17 -7.68 -8.81
N LEU A 78 7.11 -7.14 -8.19
CA LEU A 78 7.07 -6.89 -6.75
C LEU A 78 7.25 -8.18 -5.94
N GLY A 79 6.86 -9.35 -6.45
CA GLY A 79 6.84 -10.61 -5.70
C GLY A 79 5.64 -10.71 -4.75
N PRO A 80 5.64 -11.67 -3.79
CA PRO A 80 4.53 -11.84 -2.86
C PRO A 80 4.37 -10.64 -1.92
N SER A 81 3.14 -10.44 -1.43
CA SER A 81 2.87 -9.49 -0.35
C SER A 81 3.42 -10.04 0.96
N VAL A 82 3.89 -9.15 1.84
CA VAL A 82 4.40 -9.49 3.18
C VAL A 82 3.27 -9.89 4.12
N GLY A 83 2.04 -9.45 3.83
CA GLY A 83 0.84 -9.88 4.54
C GLY A 83 -0.42 -9.54 3.76
N GLY A 84 -1.21 -10.56 3.44
CA GLY A 84 -2.48 -10.38 2.75
C GLY A 84 -2.66 -11.28 1.54
N GLU A 85 -3.54 -10.84 0.65
CA GLU A 85 -3.78 -11.46 -0.65
C GLU A 85 -2.71 -11.04 -1.68
N PRO A 86 -2.66 -11.60 -2.90
CA PRO A 86 -1.80 -11.08 -3.95
C PRO A 86 -2.19 -9.66 -4.38
N PHE A 87 -1.21 -8.92 -4.92
CA PHE A 87 -1.48 -7.63 -5.56
C PHE A 87 -2.35 -7.84 -6.79
N THR A 88 -3.34 -6.97 -6.95
CA THR A 88 -4.21 -6.94 -8.13
C THR A 88 -4.23 -5.54 -8.70
N GLY A 89 -4.48 -5.39 -9.98
CA GLY A 89 -4.58 -4.06 -10.58
C GLY A 89 -5.42 -4.06 -11.83
N THR A 90 -6.05 -2.91 -12.10
CA THR A 90 -6.90 -2.68 -13.25
C THR A 90 -6.55 -1.34 -13.88
N VAL A 91 -6.47 -1.34 -15.21
CA VAL A 91 -6.36 -0.15 -16.03
C VAL A 91 -7.70 0.09 -16.70
N SER A 92 -8.25 1.28 -16.53
CA SER A 92 -9.45 1.73 -17.23
C SER A 92 -9.18 3.03 -17.96
N LEU A 93 -9.89 3.25 -19.04
CA LEU A 93 -9.78 4.47 -19.84
C LEU A 93 -11.11 5.22 -19.72
N SER A 94 -11.02 6.46 -19.27
CA SER A 94 -12.14 7.38 -19.09
C SER A 94 -11.99 8.53 -20.08
N CYS A 95 -13.04 8.75 -20.87
CA CYS A 95 -13.09 9.82 -21.86
C CYS A 95 -14.06 10.88 -21.38
N GLU A 96 -13.55 12.09 -21.22
CA GLU A 96 -14.31 13.20 -20.68
C GLU A 96 -14.51 14.24 -21.78
N CYS A 97 -15.77 14.47 -22.13
CA CYS A 97 -16.19 15.58 -22.97
C CYS A 97 -16.71 16.70 -22.06
N TYR A 98 -16.48 17.95 -22.45
CA TYR A 98 -16.98 19.13 -21.72
C TYR A 98 -18.51 19.32 -21.83
N ASP A 99 -19.23 18.36 -22.42
CA ASP A 99 -20.67 18.40 -22.64
C ASP A 99 -21.38 17.31 -21.80
N PRO A 100 -22.55 17.60 -21.20
CA PRO A 100 -23.25 16.65 -20.34
C PRO A 100 -23.95 15.51 -21.10
N ALA A 101 -23.95 15.49 -22.44
CA ALA A 101 -24.71 14.50 -23.22
C ALA A 101 -23.89 13.31 -23.77
N HIS A 102 -22.55 13.32 -23.73
CA HIS A 102 -21.74 12.20 -24.29
C HIS A 102 -20.46 11.86 -23.48
N PRO A 103 -20.51 10.95 -22.50
CA PRO A 103 -19.36 10.66 -21.62
C PRO A 103 -18.47 9.46 -22.04
N THR A 104 -18.48 8.96 -23.27
CA THR A 104 -17.81 7.65 -23.54
C THR A 104 -17.07 7.46 -24.86
N GLN A 105 -16.96 8.46 -25.75
CA GLN A 105 -16.28 8.25 -27.03
C GLN A 105 -14.83 8.71 -27.01
N CYS A 106 -13.92 7.73 -27.01
CA CYS A 106 -12.47 7.91 -26.99
C CYS A 106 -11.85 8.11 -28.38
N ALA A 107 -12.66 8.51 -29.36
CA ALA A 107 -12.25 8.76 -30.72
C ALA A 107 -13.15 9.85 -31.31
N GLY A 108 -12.61 11.05 -31.45
CA GLY A 108 -13.27 12.16 -32.14
C GLY A 108 -13.32 13.47 -31.35
N THR A 109 -13.91 14.46 -32.02
CA THR A 109 -14.37 15.70 -31.40
C THR A 109 -15.68 15.43 -30.67
N CYS A 110 -15.85 16.01 -29.50
CA CYS A 110 -17.13 15.98 -28.80
C CYS A 110 -18.23 16.64 -29.67
N ALA A 111 -19.51 16.39 -29.36
CA ALA A 111 -20.65 16.90 -30.15
C ALA A 111 -20.67 18.44 -30.30
N ASN A 112 -20.00 19.15 -29.39
CA ASN A 112 -19.81 20.61 -29.36
C ASN A 112 -18.57 21.10 -30.13
N GLY A 113 -17.88 20.23 -30.89
CA GLY A 113 -16.70 20.59 -31.69
C GLY A 113 -15.42 20.80 -30.86
N LEU A 114 -15.47 20.60 -29.55
CA LEU A 114 -14.31 20.67 -28.66
C LEU A 114 -13.52 19.34 -28.67
N PRO A 115 -12.20 19.38 -28.46
CA PRO A 115 -11.40 18.15 -28.34
C PRO A 115 -11.77 17.36 -27.08
N SER A 116 -11.87 16.03 -27.19
CA SER A 116 -12.12 15.14 -26.05
C SER A 116 -10.87 14.99 -25.18
N GLY A 117 -11.04 15.02 -23.85
CA GLY A 117 -9.99 14.74 -22.89
C GLY A 117 -9.93 13.25 -22.60
N ILE A 118 -8.83 12.58 -22.94
CA ILE A 118 -8.65 11.16 -22.66
C ILE A 118 -7.84 11.02 -21.37
N SER A 119 -8.38 10.28 -20.41
CA SER A 119 -7.72 9.99 -19.15
C SER A 119 -7.58 8.48 -18.96
N VAL A 120 -6.39 8.04 -18.57
CA VAL A 120 -6.10 6.66 -18.21
C VAL A 120 -6.08 6.59 -16.68
N SER A 121 -6.95 5.76 -16.11
CA SER A 121 -7.00 5.47 -14.68
C SER A 121 -6.35 4.12 -14.41
N ILE A 122 -5.27 4.16 -13.63
CA ILE A 122 -4.53 2.97 -13.19
C ILE A 122 -4.84 2.78 -11.71
N GLN A 123 -5.34 1.61 -11.36
CA GLN A 123 -5.69 1.25 -9.99
C GLN A 123 -4.95 -0.04 -9.62
N ALA A 124 -4.30 -0.05 -8.46
CA ALA A 124 -3.72 -1.26 -7.89
C ALA A 124 -4.19 -1.42 -6.44
N SER A 125 -4.49 -2.66 -6.06
CA SER A 125 -5.08 -2.98 -4.78
C SER A 125 -4.55 -4.24 -4.14
N LEU A 126 -4.57 -4.23 -2.82
CA LEU A 126 -4.15 -5.34 -1.96
C LEU A 126 -5.07 -5.42 -0.75
N LEU A 127 -5.58 -6.61 -0.44
CA LEU A 127 -6.19 -6.86 0.88
C LEU A 127 -5.08 -7.15 1.89
N TYR A 128 -4.66 -6.12 2.63
CA TYR A 128 -3.57 -6.20 3.59
C TYR A 128 -4.00 -6.89 4.88
N ARG A 129 -3.17 -7.82 5.35
CA ARG A 129 -3.29 -8.49 6.65
C ARG A 129 -2.07 -8.14 7.50
N PRO A 130 -2.26 -7.55 8.70
CA PRO A 130 -1.13 -7.22 9.58
C PRO A 130 -0.44 -8.50 10.05
N LEU A 131 0.89 -8.42 10.22
CA LEU A 131 1.70 -9.55 10.71
C LEU A 131 1.30 -9.97 12.13
N PHE A 132 0.90 -9.00 12.96
CA PHE A 132 0.38 -9.24 14.29
C PHE A 132 -1.12 -8.88 14.35
N PRO A 133 -2.03 -9.86 14.17
CA PRO A 133 -3.48 -9.62 14.13
C PRO A 133 -4.05 -9.06 15.42
N LEU A 134 -3.37 -9.26 16.56
CA LEU A 134 -3.78 -8.72 17.85
C LEU A 134 -3.75 -7.18 17.88
N LEU A 135 -2.84 -6.58 17.11
CA LEU A 135 -2.59 -5.13 17.07
C LEU A 135 -2.84 -4.57 15.66
N GLY A 136 -3.88 -5.04 14.97
CA GLY A 136 -4.27 -4.53 13.66
C GLY A 136 -5.55 -5.16 13.12
N ARG A 137 -6.09 -4.61 12.03
CA ARG A 137 -7.23 -5.18 11.31
C ARG A 137 -6.89 -5.30 9.84
N THR A 138 -7.57 -6.21 9.16
CA THR A 138 -7.47 -6.35 7.71
C THR A 138 -8.09 -5.15 7.02
N LEU A 139 -7.41 -4.60 6.01
CA LEU A 139 -7.86 -3.41 5.31
C LEU A 139 -7.39 -3.45 3.85
N THR A 140 -8.16 -2.84 2.96
CA THR A 140 -7.82 -2.75 1.54
C THR A 140 -6.93 -1.54 1.29
N LEU A 141 -5.70 -1.81 0.84
CA LEU A 141 -4.79 -0.80 0.32
C LEU A 141 -5.11 -0.57 -1.15
N GLN A 142 -5.15 0.69 -1.53
CA GLN A 142 -5.52 1.13 -2.88
C GLN A 142 -4.58 2.25 -3.31
N SER A 143 -4.05 2.14 -4.51
CA SER A 143 -3.33 3.21 -5.20
C SER A 143 -4.06 3.51 -6.50
N LYS A 144 -4.42 4.78 -6.71
CA LYS A 144 -5.07 5.25 -7.93
C LYS A 144 -4.29 6.42 -8.52
N ILE A 145 -3.87 6.27 -9.76
CA ILE A 145 -3.22 7.31 -10.55
C ILE A 145 -4.05 7.56 -11.80
N GLN A 146 -4.31 8.82 -12.11
CA GLN A 146 -4.98 9.21 -13.34
C GLN A 146 -4.04 10.08 -14.18
N VAL A 147 -3.83 9.69 -15.44
CA VAL A 147 -2.98 10.40 -16.39
C VAL A 147 -3.86 10.95 -17.50
N GLN A 148 -3.80 12.26 -17.74
CA GLN A 148 -4.42 12.86 -18.92
C GLN A 148 -3.49 12.68 -20.12
N VAL A 149 -3.96 11.94 -21.12
CA VAL A 149 -3.23 11.70 -22.36
C VAL A 149 -3.80 12.64 -23.41
N ARG A 150 -3.03 13.67 -23.76
CA ARG A 150 -3.38 14.63 -24.80
C ARG A 150 -3.23 14.00 -26.18
#